data_AF-A0A7S2UY60-F1
#
_entry.id   AF-A0A7S2UY60-F1
#
_cell.length_a   1.000
_cell.length_b   1.000
_cell.length_c   1.000
_cell.angle_alpha   90.00
_cell.angle_beta   90.00
_cell.angle_gamma   90.00
#
_symmetry.space_group_name_H-M   'P 1'
#
loop_
_entity.id
_entity.type
_entity.pdbx_description
1 polymer ?
#
loop_
_entity_poly.entity_id
_entity_poly.type
_entity_poly.pdbx_seq_one_letter_code
_entity_poly.pdbx_strand_id
1 'polypeptide(L)'
;MISGKKLPGAAASTDLGDIVSIVVPGIGPYGITFVEGPGGCAACVKGWNRLLDGHFGPVQRHGGVRLGDVLMAINETSLDNVPFTEVLRLLQDQNAVKKVMHFASPQEYRRRLDRKAHRGQPPPSHHHHHHHRGDSSQ
;
A
#
# COMPACT_ATOMS: atom_id res chain seq x y z
N MET A 1 -2.66 7.10 -27.46
CA MET A 1 -3.06 5.77 -26.92
C MET A 1 -3.80 6.01 -25.61
N ILE A 2 -5.08 5.66 -25.60
CA ILE A 2 -6.06 5.95 -24.55
C ILE A 2 -6.07 4.79 -23.54
N SER A 3 -5.52 5.00 -22.34
CA SER A 3 -5.56 4.00 -21.28
C SER A 3 -6.83 4.14 -20.45
N GLY A 4 -7.78 3.25 -20.72
CA GLY A 4 -8.75 2.67 -19.78
C GLY A 4 -9.54 3.61 -18.86
N LYS A 5 -10.71 4.08 -19.33
CA LYS A 5 -11.80 4.44 -18.42
C LYS A 5 -12.31 3.16 -17.75
N LYS A 6 -12.08 3.02 -16.44
CA LYS A 6 -12.62 1.92 -15.62
C LYS A 6 -14.16 1.98 -15.65
N LEU A 7 -14.79 0.89 -16.11
CA LEU A 7 -16.24 0.70 -16.10
C LEU A 7 -16.80 0.81 -14.67
N PRO A 8 -18.00 1.38 -14.44
CA PRO A 8 -18.64 1.37 -13.14
C PRO A 8 -19.27 -0.02 -12.92
N GLY A 9 -18.59 -0.91 -12.19
CA GLY A 9 -19.11 -2.29 -12.03
C GLY A 9 -18.57 -3.12 -10.87
N ALA A 10 -17.44 -2.75 -10.26
CA ALA A 10 -17.01 -3.28 -8.97
C ALA A 10 -16.32 -2.16 -8.21
N ALA A 11 -16.81 -1.81 -7.02
CA ALA A 11 -16.08 -0.91 -6.12
C ALA A 11 -14.72 -1.54 -5.85
N ALA A 12 -13.63 -0.77 -6.00
CA ALA A 12 -12.29 -1.27 -5.74
C ALA A 12 -12.20 -1.79 -4.31
N SER A 13 -11.61 -2.97 -4.12
CA SER A 13 -11.60 -3.64 -2.83
C SER A 13 -10.30 -4.38 -2.57
N THR A 14 -9.75 -4.21 -1.38
CA THR A 14 -8.46 -4.81 -0.98
C THR A 14 -8.52 -6.33 -0.90
N ASP A 15 -9.68 -6.91 -0.61
CA ASP A 15 -9.91 -8.36 -0.62
C ASP A 15 -9.80 -8.97 -2.03
N LEU A 16 -10.03 -8.19 -3.08
CA LEU A 16 -9.80 -8.57 -4.48
C LEU A 16 -8.36 -8.32 -4.94
N GLY A 17 -7.49 -7.82 -4.05
CA GLY A 17 -6.11 -7.45 -4.36
C GLY A 17 -5.97 -6.06 -5.00
N ASP A 18 -7.03 -5.26 -5.06
CA ASP A 18 -6.94 -3.87 -5.50
C ASP A 18 -6.21 -3.00 -4.46
N ILE A 19 -5.58 -1.93 -4.94
CA ILE A 19 -5.20 -0.80 -4.08
C ILE A 19 -6.37 0.16 -4.02
N VAL A 20 -6.85 0.42 -2.81
CA VAL A 20 -8.00 1.28 -2.57
C VAL A 20 -7.50 2.65 -2.12
N SER A 21 -7.88 3.68 -2.88
CA SER A 21 -7.47 5.07 -2.63
C SER A 21 -8.68 5.88 -2.19
N ILE A 22 -8.61 6.49 -1.02
CA ILE A 22 -9.74 7.20 -0.42
C ILE A 22 -9.32 8.62 -0.09
N VAL A 23 -10.08 9.58 -0.60
CA VAL A 23 -9.92 10.99 -0.26
C VAL A 23 -10.63 11.26 1.06
N VAL A 24 -9.91 11.82 2.02
CA VAL A 24 -10.42 12.17 3.35
C VAL A 24 -10.16 13.64 3.67
N PRO A 25 -10.90 14.24 4.62
CA PRO A 25 -10.62 15.60 5.08
C PRO A 25 -9.17 15.75 5.56
N GLY A 26 -8.61 16.95 5.42
CA GLY A 26 -7.28 17.29 5.91
C GLY A 26 -7.09 17.04 7.41
N ILE A 27 -8.16 17.20 8.18
CA ILE A 27 -8.16 17.10 9.63
C ILE A 27 -9.04 15.92 10.06
N GLY A 28 -8.56 15.13 11.02
CA GLY A 28 -9.30 14.00 11.61
C GLY A 28 -10.35 14.42 12.65
N PRO A 29 -11.06 13.47 13.28
CA PRO A 29 -10.81 12.02 13.26
C PRO A 29 -11.37 11.31 12.01
N TYR A 30 -10.73 10.20 11.61
CA TYR A 30 -11.12 9.41 10.43
C TYR A 30 -11.95 8.15 10.75
N GLY A 31 -12.23 7.89 12.03
CA GLY A 31 -12.99 6.72 12.46
C GLY A 31 -12.22 5.39 12.30
N ILE A 32 -10.89 5.42 12.36
CA ILE A 32 -10.02 4.25 12.20
C ILE A 32 -9.11 4.14 13.41
N THR A 33 -8.98 2.94 13.97
CA THR A 33 -7.90 2.60 14.90
C THR A 33 -6.80 1.92 14.11
N PHE A 34 -5.59 2.50 14.15
CA PHE A 34 -4.41 1.89 13.58
C PHE A 34 -3.57 1.18 14.64
N VAL A 35 -2.85 0.15 14.22
CA VAL A 35 -1.72 -0.45 14.94
C VAL A 35 -0.50 -0.44 14.04
N GLU A 36 0.66 -0.70 14.64
CA GLU A 36 1.92 -0.85 13.94
C GLU A 36 1.83 -1.91 12.83
N GLY A 37 2.36 -1.56 11.66
CA GLY A 37 2.39 -2.45 10.49
C GLY A 37 3.58 -3.41 10.46
N PRO A 38 3.72 -4.21 9.39
CA PRO A 38 4.81 -5.16 9.25
C PRO A 38 6.19 -4.50 9.35
N GLY A 39 7.08 -5.05 10.17
CA GLY A 39 8.45 -4.54 10.35
C GLY A 39 8.53 -3.22 11.12
N GLY A 40 7.48 -2.83 11.85
CA GLY A 40 7.43 -1.58 12.60
C GLY A 40 7.13 -0.34 11.76
N CYS A 41 6.92 -0.54 10.46
CA CYS A 41 6.64 0.50 9.49
C CYS A 41 5.18 0.45 9.03
N ALA A 42 4.72 1.52 8.39
CA ALA A 42 3.33 1.69 7.95
C ALA A 42 2.32 1.55 9.10
N ALA A 43 1.04 1.40 8.78
CA ALA A 43 -0.02 1.24 9.76
C ALA A 43 -1.07 0.21 9.28
N CYS A 44 -1.54 -0.65 10.18
CA CYS A 44 -2.59 -1.63 9.90
C CYS A 44 -3.92 -1.20 10.53
N VAL A 45 -5.01 -1.41 9.79
CA VAL A 45 -6.37 -1.15 10.29
C VAL A 45 -6.73 -2.19 11.36
N LYS A 46 -6.81 -1.78 12.61
CA LYS A 46 -7.20 -2.65 13.73
C LYS A 46 -8.70 -2.64 13.99
N GLY A 47 -9.34 -1.49 13.78
CA GLY A 47 -10.73 -1.29 14.17
C GLY A 47 -11.34 -0.04 13.57
N TRP A 48 -12.66 0.03 13.70
CA TRP A 48 -13.47 1.16 13.25
C TRP A 48 -14.10 1.85 14.46
N ASN A 49 -14.08 3.18 14.46
CA ASN A 49 -14.76 4.00 15.47
C ASN A 49 -15.80 4.88 14.79
N ARG A 50 -16.92 5.10 15.48
CA ARG A 50 -17.85 6.16 15.08
C ARG A 50 -17.19 7.52 15.30
N LEU A 51 -17.51 8.46 14.43
CA LEU A 51 -17.17 9.86 14.63
C LEU A 51 -18.05 10.46 15.74
N LEU A 52 -17.75 11.69 16.17
CA LEU A 52 -18.48 12.37 17.24
C LEU A 52 -19.97 12.58 16.91
N ASP A 53 -20.31 12.65 15.63
CA ASP A 53 -21.68 12.75 15.11
C ASP A 53 -22.40 11.37 15.03
N GLY A 54 -21.75 10.29 15.46
CA GLY A 54 -22.26 8.93 15.40
C GLY A 54 -22.14 8.25 14.03
N HIS A 55 -21.69 8.96 12.98
CA HIS A 55 -21.53 8.41 11.64
C HIS A 55 -20.26 7.59 11.50
N PHE A 56 -20.23 6.72 10.48
CA PHE A 56 -19.03 6.00 10.10
C PHE A 56 -18.01 6.95 9.45
N GLY A 57 -16.73 6.72 9.73
CA GLY A 57 -15.62 7.44 9.11
C GLY A 57 -15.57 7.28 7.59
N PRO A 58 -14.89 8.18 6.86
CA PRO A 58 -14.83 8.14 5.39
C PRO A 58 -14.29 6.82 4.84
N VAL A 59 -13.29 6.22 5.50
CA VAL A 59 -12.70 4.95 5.06
C VAL A 59 -13.66 3.78 5.27
N GLN A 60 -14.36 3.73 6.41
CA GLN A 60 -15.37 2.70 6.66
C GLN A 60 -16.56 2.82 5.70
N ARG A 61 -17.03 4.04 5.41
CA ARG A 61 -18.12 4.30 4.46
C ARG A 61 -17.79 3.87 3.02
N HIS A 62 -16.52 3.93 2.62
CA HIS A 62 -16.08 3.48 1.30
C HIS A 62 -16.30 1.97 1.10
N GLY A 63 -16.22 1.16 2.16
CA GLY A 63 -16.52 -0.27 2.12
C GLY A 63 -15.48 -1.18 1.45
N GLY A 64 -14.54 -0.63 0.70
CA GLY A 64 -13.44 -1.38 0.05
C GLY A 64 -12.20 -1.67 0.91
N VAL A 65 -12.20 -1.25 2.19
CA VAL A 65 -11.09 -1.47 3.14
C VAL A 65 -11.57 -2.38 4.28
N ARG A 66 -10.72 -3.33 4.67
CA ARG A 66 -10.97 -4.37 5.67
C ARG A 66 -10.08 -4.19 6.89
N LEU A 67 -10.44 -4.87 7.98
CA LEU A 67 -9.54 -5.02 9.12
C LEU A 67 -8.31 -5.82 8.69
N GLY A 68 -7.14 -5.43 9.18
CA GLY A 68 -5.85 -5.98 8.80
C GLY A 68 -5.20 -5.31 7.59
N ASP A 69 -5.94 -4.54 6.78
CA ASP A 69 -5.36 -3.83 5.65
C ASP A 69 -4.30 -2.81 6.07
N VAL A 70 -3.34 -2.60 5.18
CA VAL A 70 -2.19 -1.75 5.42
C VAL A 70 -2.40 -0.41 4.74
N LEU A 71 -2.34 0.68 5.50
CA LEU A 71 -2.16 2.02 4.99
C LEU A 71 -0.71 2.13 4.49
N MET A 72 -0.54 2.10 3.17
CA MET A 72 0.77 2.02 2.51
C MET A 72 1.25 3.37 1.97
N ALA A 73 0.36 4.35 1.80
CA ALA A 73 0.73 5.71 1.41
C ALA A 73 -0.30 6.74 1.90
N ILE A 74 0.18 7.95 2.18
CA ILE A 74 -0.63 9.15 2.39
C ILE A 74 -0.17 10.18 1.36
N ASN A 75 -1.09 10.63 0.51
CA ASN A 75 -0.79 11.40 -0.70
C ASN A 75 0.27 10.66 -1.53
N GLU A 76 1.33 11.34 -1.92
CA GLU A 76 2.44 10.78 -2.70
C GLU A 76 3.53 10.15 -1.83
N THR A 77 3.39 10.20 -0.50
CA THR A 77 4.37 9.68 0.46
C THR A 77 4.15 8.20 0.74
N SER A 78 5.07 7.36 0.27
CA SER A 78 5.12 5.92 0.59
C SER A 78 5.45 5.71 2.07
N LEU A 79 4.75 4.79 2.74
CA LEU A 79 4.95 4.48 4.16
C LEU A 79 5.76 3.20 4.42
N ASP A 80 6.21 2.53 3.34
CA ASP A 80 6.91 1.24 3.39
C ASP A 80 8.07 1.18 4.39
N ASN A 81 8.80 2.28 4.55
CA ASN A 81 9.93 2.42 5.49
C ASN A 81 9.71 3.53 6.53
N VAL A 82 8.46 3.96 6.72
CA VAL A 82 8.10 5.03 7.66
C VAL A 82 7.67 4.39 8.98
N PRO A 83 8.35 4.66 10.10
CA PRO A 83 7.97 4.12 11.41
C PRO A 83 6.55 4.50 11.79
N PHE A 84 5.83 3.62 12.48
CA PHE A 84 4.43 3.83 12.84
C PHE A 84 4.17 5.16 13.56
N THR A 85 5.08 5.59 14.44
CA THR A 85 4.98 6.88 15.15
C THR A 85 4.97 8.08 14.20
N GLU A 86 5.76 8.02 13.13
CA GLU A 86 5.82 9.06 12.10
C GLU A 86 4.59 9.00 11.19
N VAL A 87 4.07 7.80 10.90
CA VAL A 87 2.77 7.63 10.21
C VAL A 87 1.66 8.36 10.96
N LEU A 88 1.61 8.23 12.29
CA LEU A 88 0.62 8.94 13.10
C LEU A 88 0.76 10.46 13.02
N ARG A 89 1.98 10.98 12.94
CA ARG A 89 2.24 12.42 12.74
C ARG A 89 1.75 12.89 11.39
N LEU A 90 2.03 12.14 10.31
CA LEU A 90 1.52 12.44 8.97
C LEU A 90 -0.02 12.45 8.90
N LEU A 91 -0.66 11.56 9.66
CA LEU A 91 -2.12 11.53 9.79
C LEU A 91 -2.66 12.76 10.54
N GLN A 92 -1.91 13.30 11.49
CA GLN A 92 -2.28 14.47 12.28
C GLN A 92 -1.92 15.80 11.60
N ASP A 93 -1.03 15.78 10.59
CA ASP A 93 -0.62 16.98 9.86
C ASP A 93 -1.81 17.71 9.23
N GLN A 94 -1.96 19.00 9.49
CA GLN A 94 -3.10 19.82 9.05
C GLN A 94 -2.75 20.73 7.87
N ASN A 95 -1.55 20.59 7.28
CA ASN A 95 -1.08 21.42 6.17
C ASN A 95 -1.83 21.17 4.85
N ALA A 96 -2.55 20.06 4.72
CA ALA A 96 -3.31 19.72 3.52
C ALA A 96 -4.82 19.83 3.76
N VAL A 97 -5.55 20.44 2.81
CA VAL A 97 -7.02 20.55 2.87
C VAL A 97 -7.70 19.18 2.78
N LYS A 98 -7.07 18.24 2.04
CA LYS A 98 -7.50 16.85 1.89
C LYS A 98 -6.27 15.94 1.90
N LYS A 99 -6.46 14.69 2.32
CA LYS A 99 -5.46 13.63 2.20
C LYS A 99 -5.99 12.52 1.30
N VAL A 100 -5.10 11.86 0.56
CA VAL A 100 -5.41 10.61 -0.15
C VAL A 100 -4.76 9.47 0.61
N MET A 101 -5.55 8.55 1.14
CA MET A 101 -5.04 7.37 1.84
C MET A 101 -5.09 6.16 0.91
N HIS A 102 -3.97 5.46 0.77
CA HIS A 102 -3.86 4.26 -0.07
C HIS A 102 -3.74 3.01 0.80
N PHE A 103 -4.68 2.09 0.61
CA PHE A 103 -4.77 0.84 1.35
C PHE A 103 -4.54 -0.36 0.43
N ALA A 104 -3.91 -1.39 0.98
CA ALA A 104 -3.76 -2.70 0.34
C ALA A 104 -3.98 -3.81 1.36
N SER A 105 -4.37 -5.00 0.89
CA SER A 105 -4.36 -6.18 1.75
C SER A 105 -2.94 -6.51 2.22
N PRO A 106 -2.76 -7.22 3.35
CA PRO A 106 -1.45 -7.64 3.82
C PRO A 106 -0.64 -8.42 2.78
N GLN A 107 -1.32 -9.25 1.97
CA GLN A 107 -0.67 -10.04 0.93
C GLN A 107 -0.16 -9.15 -0.21
N GLU A 108 -0.98 -8.21 -0.70
CA GLU A 108 -0.54 -7.32 -1.77
C GLU A 108 0.54 -6.36 -1.30
N TYR A 109 0.44 -5.84 -0.06
CA TYR A 109 1.49 -5.04 0.54
C TYR A 109 2.83 -5.79 0.58
N ARG A 110 2.84 -7.05 1.05
CA ARG A 110 4.05 -7.90 1.06
C ARG A 110 4.62 -8.12 -0.33
N ARG A 111 3.80 -8.53 -1.30
CA ARG A 111 4.23 -8.72 -2.69
C ARG A 111 4.88 -7.46 -3.25
N ARG A 112 4.36 -6.28 -2.88
CA ARG A 112 4.87 -4.99 -3.34
C ARG A 112 6.23 -4.66 -2.73
N LEU A 113 6.44 -4.97 -1.45
CA LEU A 113 7.76 -4.87 -0.80
C LEU A 113 8.77 -5.83 -1.45
N ASP A 114 8.38 -7.08 -1.69
CA ASP A 114 9.25 -8.06 -2.34
C ASP A 114 9.66 -7.58 -3.74
N ARG A 115 8.71 -7.10 -4.54
CA ARG A 115 9.01 -6.53 -5.88
C ARG A 115 9.98 -5.35 -5.80
N LYS A 116 9.83 -4.46 -4.80
CA LYS A 116 10.76 -3.33 -4.60
C LYS A 116 12.16 -3.82 -4.22
N ALA A 117 12.28 -4.81 -3.34
CA ALA A 117 13.56 -5.39 -2.96
C ALA A 117 14.29 -6.04 -4.15
N HIS A 118 13.57 -6.79 -4.99
CA HIS A 118 14.16 -7.42 -6.18
C HIS A 118 14.49 -6.44 -7.30
N ARG A 119 13.79 -5.29 -7.39
CA ARG A 119 14.11 -4.25 -8.38
C ARG A 119 15.45 -3.56 -8.11
N GLY A 120 16.02 -3.72 -6.93
CA GLY A 120 17.37 -3.27 -6.56
C GLY A 120 18.49 -4.27 -6.88
N GLN A 121 18.17 -5.50 -7.33
CA GLN A 121 19.18 -6.47 -7.77
C GLN A 121 19.42 -6.32 -9.28
N PRO A 122 20.67 -6.10 -9.74
CA PRO A 122 20.97 -6.26 -11.16
C PRO A 122 20.61 -7.70 -11.58
N PRO A 123 20.16 -7.92 -12.84
CA PRO A 123 19.88 -9.26 -13.31
C PRO A 123 21.10 -10.16 -13.05
N PRO A 124 20.91 -11.44 -12.65
CA PRO A 124 22.03 -12.34 -12.42
C PRO A 124 22.88 -12.36 -13.68
N SER A 125 24.15 -11.94 -13.55
CA SER A 125 25.12 -11.99 -14.64
C SER A 125 25.23 -13.44 -15.09
N HIS A 126 24.61 -13.77 -16.23
CA HIS A 126 24.85 -15.04 -16.91
C HIS A 126 26.31 -15.06 -17.33
N HIS A 127 27.19 -15.54 -16.45
CA HIS A 127 28.52 -15.99 -16.85
C HIS A 127 28.30 -17.16 -17.82
N HIS A 128 28.37 -16.85 -19.12
CA HIS A 128 28.52 -17.84 -20.16
C HIS A 128 29.79 -18.64 -19.85
N HIS A 129 29.62 -19.82 -19.26
CA HIS A 129 30.68 -20.81 -19.19
C HIS A 129 30.87 -21.32 -20.62
N HIS A 130 31.86 -20.76 -21.31
CA HIS A 130 32.28 -21.20 -22.62
C HIS A 130 32.87 -22.61 -22.46
N HIS A 131 32.05 -23.64 -22.66
CA HIS A 131 32.55 -25.00 -22.81
C HIS A 131 33.27 -25.08 -24.16
N HIS A 132 34.59 -24.94 -24.15
CA HIS A 132 35.43 -25.41 -25.24
C HIS A 132 35.35 -26.94 -25.28
N ARG A 133 34.44 -27.48 -26.10
CA ARG A 133 34.61 -28.81 -26.68
C ARG A 133 35.57 -28.68 -27.87
N GLY A 134 36.84 -28.96 -27.62
CA GLY A 134 37.77 -29.36 -28.65
C GLY A 134 37.78 -30.89 -28.72
N ASP A 135 36.91 -31.44 -29.56
CA ASP A 135 37.04 -32.80 -30.08
C ASP A 135 37.54 -32.65 -31.52
N SER A 136 38.69 -33.23 -31.84
CA SER A 136 39.09 -33.60 -33.20
C SER A 136 40.20 -34.62 -33.10
N SER A 137 39.81 -35.87 -33.34
CA SER A 137 40.69 -36.96 -33.74
C SER A 137 41.44 -36.63 -35.02
N GLN A 138 42.75 -36.89 -35.07
CA GLN A 138 43.44 -37.78 -36.01
C GLN A 138 44.94 -37.82 -35.69
#